data_AF-D1W7X2-F1
#
_entry.id   AF-D1W7X2-F1
#
_cell.length_a   1.000
_cell.length_b   1.000
_cell.length_c   1.000
_cell.angle_alpha   90.00
_cell.angle_beta   90.00
_cell.angle_gamma   90.00
#
_symmetry.space_group_name_H-M   'P 1'
#
loop_
_entity.id
_entity.type
_entity.pdbx_description
1 polymer ?
#
loop_
_entity_poly.entity_id
_entity_poly.type
_entity_poly.pdbx_seq_one_letter_code
_entity_poly.pdbx_strand_id
1 'polypeptide(L)'
;MEEDFERYWLENRRELLAKNKEYREIEESYKMRTGFDWLLWALPVVVGILTFNVVSSESEVLKWLASAGAVIVVFLVCVWVKSAVSGHRPLDEVEKEVKAQAYEAFKRKLNQP
;
A
#
# COMPACT_ATOMS: atom_id res chain seq x y z
N MET A 1 23.32 -26.92 9.77
CA MET A 1 23.02 -26.38 8.42
C MET A 1 21.72 -25.58 8.42
N GLU A 2 20.58 -26.19 8.79
CA GLU A 2 19.29 -25.49 8.82
C GLU A 2 19.20 -24.47 9.96
N GLU A 3 19.64 -24.84 11.16
CA GLU A 3 19.75 -23.92 12.31
C GLU A 3 20.75 -22.77 12.07
N ASP A 4 21.86 -23.06 11.38
CA ASP A 4 22.86 -22.05 11.02
C ASP A 4 22.32 -21.04 10.02
N PHE A 5 21.51 -21.51 9.05
CA PHE A 5 20.82 -20.65 8.13
C PHE A 5 19.72 -19.84 8.82
N GLU A 6 18.91 -20.43 9.71
CA GLU A 6 17.87 -19.68 10.43
C GLU A 6 18.48 -18.55 11.27
N ARG A 7 19.63 -18.80 11.92
CA ARG A 7 20.38 -17.75 12.63
C ARG A 7 20.92 -16.68 11.67
N TYR A 8 21.54 -17.09 10.56
CA TYR A 8 22.00 -16.16 9.51
C TYR A 8 20.86 -15.31 8.95
N TRP A 9 19.72 -15.93 8.67
CA TRP A 9 18.51 -15.27 8.21
C TRP A 9 18.01 -14.28 9.26
N LEU A 10 17.88 -14.67 10.53
CA LEU A 10 17.40 -13.75 11.58
C LEU A 10 18.29 -12.51 11.73
N GLU A 11 19.61 -12.71 11.70
CA GLU A 11 20.60 -11.64 11.84
C GLU A 11 20.64 -10.70 10.63
N ASN A 12 20.43 -11.22 9.41
CA ASN A 12 20.60 -10.48 8.16
C ASN A 12 19.29 -10.17 7.42
N ARG A 13 18.13 -10.62 7.94
CA ARG A 13 16.80 -10.53 7.29
C ARG A 13 16.53 -9.14 6.74
N ARG A 14 16.75 -8.11 7.56
CA ARG A 14 16.45 -6.72 7.20
C ARG A 14 17.29 -6.25 6.00
N GLU A 15 18.57 -6.61 5.96
CA GLU A 15 19.46 -6.24 4.87
C GLU A 15 19.17 -7.06 3.60
N LEU A 16 18.90 -8.35 3.74
CA LEU A 16 18.54 -9.24 2.63
C LEU A 16 17.24 -8.80 1.94
N LEU A 17 16.21 -8.48 2.73
CA LEU A 17 14.95 -7.96 2.22
C LEU A 17 15.12 -6.57 1.58
N ALA A 18 15.91 -5.68 2.19
CA ALA A 18 16.18 -4.35 1.63
C ALA A 18 16.98 -4.36 0.32
N LYS A 19 17.76 -5.42 0.06
CA LYS A 19 18.47 -5.62 -1.22
C LYS A 19 17.55 -6.10 -2.34
N ASN A 20 16.42 -6.71 -2.02
CA ASN A 20 15.45 -7.13 -3.03
C ASN A 20 14.63 -5.92 -3.51
N LYS A 21 14.75 -5.63 -4.82
CA LYS A 21 14.09 -4.48 -5.45
C LYS A 21 12.56 -4.58 -5.37
N GLU A 22 12.02 -5.77 -5.61
CA GLU A 22 10.57 -6.04 -5.58
C GLU A 22 10.00 -5.90 -4.17
N TYR A 23 10.69 -6.44 -3.16
CA TYR A 23 10.32 -6.26 -1.76
C TYR A 23 10.28 -4.78 -1.38
N ARG A 24 11.30 -4.00 -1.78
CA ARG A 24 11.37 -2.56 -1.48
C ARG A 24 10.27 -1.77 -2.19
N GLU A 25 10.01 -2.03 -3.47
CA GLU A 25 8.94 -1.37 -4.22
C GLU A 25 7.56 -1.65 -3.61
N ILE A 26 7.33 -2.89 -3.16
CA ILE A 26 6.09 -3.26 -2.50
C ILE A 26 6.03 -2.61 -1.10
N GLU A 27 7.09 -2.65 -0.30
CA GLU A 27 7.14 -1.98 1.02
C GLU A 27 6.88 -0.46 0.90
N GLU A 28 7.48 0.19 -0.09
CA GLU A 28 7.24 1.61 -0.40
C GLU A 28 5.80 1.85 -0.85
N SER A 29 5.20 0.94 -1.64
CA SER A 29 3.78 1.02 -2.00
C SER A 29 2.85 0.91 -0.78
N TYR A 30 3.24 0.15 0.25
CA TYR A 30 2.51 0.07 1.53
C TYR A 30 2.69 1.34 2.36
N LYS A 31 3.88 1.95 2.38
CA LYS A 31 4.10 3.25 3.04
C LYS A 31 3.33 4.38 2.35
N MET A 32 3.33 4.41 1.02
CA MET A 32 2.53 5.34 0.23
C MET A 32 1.03 5.16 0.48
N ARG A 33 0.55 3.93 0.70
CA ARG A 33 -0.83 3.65 1.11
C ARG A 33 -1.22 4.41 2.39
N THR A 34 -0.37 4.47 3.41
CA THR A 34 -0.72 5.15 4.66
C THR A 34 -0.89 6.66 4.50
N GLY A 35 -0.06 7.33 3.70
CA GLY A 35 -0.17 8.77 3.42
C GLY A 35 -1.28 9.12 2.42
N PHE A 36 -1.44 8.30 1.37
CA PHE A 36 -2.51 8.43 0.39
C PHE A 36 -3.89 8.17 1.01
N ASP A 37 -3.97 7.28 1.99
CA ASP A 37 -5.21 7.03 2.74
C ASP A 37 -5.71 8.30 3.43
N TRP A 38 -4.83 9.10 4.03
CA TRP A 38 -5.24 10.39 4.60
C TRP A 38 -5.82 11.35 3.56
N LEU A 39 -5.21 11.39 2.37
CA LEU A 39 -5.68 12.21 1.26
C LEU A 39 -7.06 11.73 0.76
N LEU A 40 -7.28 10.42 0.67
CA LEU A 40 -8.55 9.81 0.28
C LEU A 40 -9.70 10.15 1.25
N TRP A 41 -9.40 10.36 2.54
CA TRP A 41 -10.41 10.78 3.53
C TRP A 41 -10.66 12.29 3.52
N ALA A 42 -9.64 13.11 3.26
CA ALA A 42 -9.76 14.57 3.27
C ALA A 42 -10.43 15.12 1.98
N LEU A 43 -10.17 14.48 0.84
CA LEU A 43 -10.62 14.95 -0.48
C LEU A 43 -12.16 14.99 -0.63
N PRO A 44 -12.92 13.96 -0.20
CA PRO A 44 -14.38 14.01 -0.21
C PRO A 44 -14.95 15.16 0.63
N VAL A 45 -14.35 15.46 1.79
CA VAL A 45 -14.80 16.55 2.67
C VAL A 45 -14.64 17.91 1.98
N VAL A 46 -13.48 18.16 1.38
CA VAL A 46 -13.22 19.40 0.63
C VAL A 46 -14.18 19.54 -0.55
N VAL A 47 -14.42 18.46 -1.31
CA VAL A 47 -15.38 18.47 -2.42
C VAL A 47 -16.80 18.74 -1.93
N GLY A 48 -17.20 18.17 -0.79
CA GLY A 48 -18.49 18.43 -0.16
C GLY A 48 -18.70 19.91 0.14
N ILE A 49 -17.70 20.56 0.77
CA ILE A 49 -17.73 21.99 1.11
C ILE A 49 -17.78 22.85 -0.16
N LEU A 50 -16.96 22.55 -1.16
CA LEU A 50 -16.96 23.30 -2.43
C LEU A 50 -18.31 23.17 -3.15
N THR A 51 -18.87 21.96 -3.22
CA THR A 51 -20.16 21.71 -3.86
C THR A 51 -21.28 22.46 -3.14
N PHE A 52 -21.25 22.50 -1.81
CA PHE A 52 -22.23 23.25 -1.02
C PHE A 52 -22.19 24.76 -1.30
N ASN A 53 -20.99 25.33 -1.50
CA ASN A 53 -20.80 26.76 -1.78
C ASN A 53 -21.10 27.13 -3.24
N VAL A 54 -20.87 26.23 -4.20
CA VAL A 54 -21.07 26.48 -5.64
C VAL A 54 -22.53 26.30 -6.07
N VAL A 55 -23.26 25.37 -5.45
CA VAL A 55 -24.67 25.13 -5.77
C VAL A 55 -25.50 26.33 -5.30
N SER A 56 -25.79 27.27 -6.20
CA SER A 56 -26.72 28.38 -5.95
C SER A 56 -28.17 27.93 -6.14
N SER A 57 -28.70 27.24 -5.13
CA SER A 57 -30.12 26.88 -5.02
C SER A 57 -30.78 27.67 -3.87
N GLU A 58 -32.04 28.07 -4.08
CA GLU A 58 -32.88 28.69 -3.03
C GLU A 58 -33.26 27.69 -1.94
N SER A 59 -33.31 26.39 -2.24
CA SER A 59 -33.63 25.36 -1.27
C SER A 59 -32.37 24.76 -0.63
N GLU A 60 -32.25 24.94 0.68
CA GLU A 60 -31.14 24.41 1.49
C GLU A 60 -31.06 22.88 1.42
N VAL A 61 -32.20 22.19 1.36
CA VAL A 61 -32.26 20.73 1.25
C VAL A 61 -31.58 20.22 -0.01
N LEU A 62 -31.71 20.93 -1.14
CA LEU A 62 -31.10 20.54 -2.41
C LEU A 62 -29.58 20.71 -2.39
N LYS A 63 -29.09 21.77 -1.73
CA LYS A 63 -27.65 22.01 -1.51
C LYS A 63 -27.03 20.89 -0.69
N TRP A 64 -27.68 20.50 0.40
CA TRP A 64 -27.25 19.38 1.24
C TRP A 64 -27.25 18.06 0.47
N LEU A 65 -28.31 17.78 -0.30
CA LEU A 65 -28.41 16.56 -1.09
C LEU A 65 -27.34 16.50 -2.21
N ALA A 66 -27.09 17.61 -2.89
CA ALA A 66 -26.06 17.71 -3.92
C ALA A 66 -24.64 17.55 -3.34
N SER A 67 -24.37 18.18 -2.20
CA SER A 67 -23.10 18.04 -1.49
C SER A 67 -22.87 16.61 -1.02
N ALA A 68 -23.87 15.98 -0.38
CA ALA A 68 -23.79 14.59 0.06
C ALA A 68 -23.56 13.63 -1.13
N GLY A 69 -24.28 13.85 -2.24
CA GLY A 69 -24.09 13.08 -3.46
C GLY A 69 -22.66 13.19 -4.01
N ALA A 70 -22.11 14.40 -4.07
CA ALA A 70 -20.74 14.63 -4.54
C ALA A 70 -19.69 13.94 -3.65
N VAL A 71 -19.86 14.00 -2.32
CA VAL A 71 -18.99 13.31 -1.36
C VAL A 71 -19.00 11.81 -1.60
N ILE A 72 -20.18 11.21 -1.78
CA ILE A 72 -20.34 9.77 -2.01
C ILE A 72 -19.67 9.36 -3.32
N VAL A 73 -19.91 10.09 -4.41
CA VAL A 73 -19.31 9.78 -5.72
C VAL A 73 -17.78 9.84 -5.64
N VAL A 74 -17.23 10.90 -5.04
CA VAL A 74 -15.77 11.02 -4.88
C VAL A 74 -15.23 9.91 -4.00
N PHE A 75 -15.89 9.58 -2.90
CA PHE A 75 -15.50 8.47 -2.04
C PHE A 75 -15.46 7.12 -2.79
N LEU A 76 -16.46 6.84 -3.63
CA LEU A 76 -16.50 5.61 -4.42
C LEU A 76 -15.36 5.55 -5.44
N VAL A 77 -15.06 6.66 -6.13
CA VAL A 77 -13.91 6.76 -7.05
C VAL A 77 -12.59 6.53 -6.29
N CYS A 78 -12.45 7.14 -5.11
CA CYS A 78 -11.32 6.97 -4.21
C CYS A 78 -11.11 5.49 -3.80
N VAL A 79 -12.17 4.81 -3.37
CA VAL A 79 -12.14 3.38 -3.02
C VAL A 79 -11.79 2.51 -4.23
N TRP A 80 -12.36 2.82 -5.40
CA TRP A 80 -12.09 2.06 -6.62
C TRP A 80 -10.64 2.19 -7.08
N VAL A 81 -10.09 3.40 -7.11
CA VAL A 81 -8.67 3.64 -7.43
C VAL A 81 -7.77 2.91 -6.44
N LYS A 82 -8.07 2.95 -5.13
CA LYS A 82 -7.32 2.20 -4.12
C LYS A 82 -7.36 0.70 -4.39
N SER A 83 -8.52 0.15 -4.72
CA SER A 83 -8.66 -1.27 -5.05
C SER A 83 -7.87 -1.65 -6.31
N ALA A 84 -7.84 -0.79 -7.33
CA ALA A 84 -7.12 -1.05 -8.57
C ALA A 84 -5.59 -1.01 -8.38
N VAL A 85 -5.09 -0.08 -7.56
CA VAL A 85 -3.64 0.07 -7.30
C VAL A 85 -3.12 -1.02 -6.35
N SER A 86 -3.97 -1.55 -5.47
CA SER A 86 -3.59 -2.53 -4.45
C SER A 86 -3.38 -3.97 -4.97
N GLY A 87 -3.44 -4.22 -6.28
CA GLY A 87 -3.24 -5.54 -6.90
C GLY A 87 -1.80 -6.08 -6.89
N HIS A 88 -0.91 -5.55 -6.04
CA HIS A 88 0.45 -6.07 -5.89
C HIS A 88 0.46 -7.35 -5.04
N ARG A 89 1.33 -8.31 -5.39
CA ARG A 89 1.49 -9.58 -4.65
C ARG A 89 1.72 -9.31 -3.15
N PRO A 90 1.17 -10.15 -2.25
CA PRO A 90 1.34 -9.95 -0.81
C PRO A 90 2.83 -10.04 -0.44
N LEU A 91 3.28 -9.14 0.46
CA LEU A 91 4.67 -9.09 0.94
C LEU A 91 5.19 -10.44 1.46
N ASP A 92 4.31 -11.27 2.03
CA ASP A 92 4.63 -12.60 2.56
C ASP A 92 5.11 -13.57 1.47
N GLU A 93 4.53 -13.50 0.27
CA GLU A 93 4.98 -14.32 -0.87
C GLU A 93 6.38 -13.93 -1.31
N VAL A 94 6.64 -12.62 -1.43
CA VAL A 94 7.93 -12.09 -1.87
C VAL A 94 9.02 -12.38 -0.81
N GLU A 95 8.67 -12.28 0.48
CA GLU A 95 9.59 -12.65 1.55
C GLU A 95 9.98 -14.14 1.52
N LYS A 96 9.02 -15.04 1.25
CA LYS A 96 9.30 -16.47 1.08
C LYS A 96 10.25 -16.73 -0.09
N GLU A 97 10.04 -16.05 -1.22
CA GLU A 97 10.92 -16.15 -2.38
C GLU A 97 12.34 -15.64 -2.07
N VAL A 98 12.48 -14.51 -1.36
CA VAL A 98 13.78 -14.00 -0.92
C VAL A 98 14.47 -14.94 0.05
N LYS A 99 13.74 -15.54 1.00
CA LYS A 99 14.29 -16.52 1.95
C LYS A 99 14.80 -17.77 1.23
N ALA A 100 14.07 -18.27 0.23
CA ALA A 100 14.50 -19.41 -0.58
C ALA A 100 15.78 -19.09 -1.37
N GLN A 101 15.86 -17.93 -2.00
CA GLN A 101 17.07 -17.48 -2.72
C GLN A 101 18.28 -17.32 -1.78
N ALA A 102 18.06 -16.77 -0.58
CA ALA A 102 19.12 -16.63 0.43
C ALA A 102 19.62 -17.99 0.92
N TYR A 103 18.72 -18.98 1.08
CA TYR A 103 19.08 -20.35 1.46
C TYR A 103 19.97 -21.02 0.41
N GLU A 104 19.61 -20.90 -0.88
CA GLU A 104 20.42 -21.44 -1.97
C GLU A 104 21.80 -20.78 -2.05
N ALA A 105 21.88 -19.46 -1.89
CA ALA A 105 23.14 -18.73 -1.89
C ALA A 105 24.02 -19.13 -0.69
N PHE A 106 23.43 -19.32 0.49
CA PHE A 106 24.12 -19.79 1.68
C PHE A 106 24.67 -21.21 1.50
N LYS A 107 23.85 -22.12 0.96
CA LYS A 107 24.26 -23.49 0.63
C LYS A 107 25.41 -23.52 -0.38
N ARG A 108 25.38 -22.68 -1.41
CA ARG A 108 26.47 -22.60 -2.41
C ARG A 108 27.79 -22.13 -1.78
N LYS A 109 27.75 -21.12 -0.90
CA LYS A 109 28.96 -20.65 -0.19
C LYS A 109 29.57 -21.71 0.72
N LEU A 110 28.74 -22.50 1.39
CA LEU A 110 29.19 -23.61 2.23
C LEU A 110 29.80 -24.79 1.44
N ASN A 111 29.46 -24.91 0.15
CA ASN A 111 29.90 -25.98 -0.73
C ASN A 111 31.08 -25.58 -1.63
N GLN A 112 31.60 -24.36 -1.51
CA GLN A 112 32.87 -23.95 -2.11
C GLN A 112 34.01 -24.30 -1.13
N PRO A 113 35.01 -25.10 -1.55
CA PRO A 113 36.10 -25.57 -0.72
C PRO A 113 37.09 -24.45 -0.33
#